data_AF-A0A2V5LT75-F1
#
_entry.id   AF-A0A2V5LT75-F1
#
_cell.length_a   1.000
_cell.length_b   1.000
_cell.length_c   1.000
_cell.angle_alpha   90.00
_cell.angle_beta   90.00
_cell.angle_gamma   90.00
#
_symmetry.space_group_name_H-M   'P 1'
#
loop_
_entity.id
_entity.type
_entity.pdbx_description
1 polymer ?
#
loop_
_entity_poly.entity_id
_entity_poly.type
_entity_poly.pdbx_seq_one_letter_code
_entity_poly.pdbx_strand_id
1 'polypeptide(L)'
;MKAKVIVMPKAAVLDPQGNAVRDAMRHLGMPEVRSVRIGKYMEIDVEGQNGELESRLHRLCRDLLSNPVIEDYELQRSQVGGRKPGARSWKTPNVQPPTANVQSRKGKTKRKRKSLR
;
A
#
# COMPACT_ATOMS: atom_id res chain seq x y z
N MET A 1 7.13 -8.27 -8.66
CA MET A 1 5.77 -8.41 -9.24
C MET A 1 4.79 -8.47 -8.08
N LYS A 2 3.59 -7.89 -8.22
CA LYS A 2 2.53 -8.06 -7.21
C LYS A 2 1.45 -9.00 -7.72
N ALA A 3 1.16 -10.03 -6.93
CA ALA A 3 0.02 -10.90 -7.12
C ALA A 3 -1.01 -10.62 -6.01
N LYS A 4 -2.27 -10.52 -6.38
CA LYS A 4 -3.39 -10.35 -5.46
C LYS A 4 -4.21 -11.62 -5.50
N VAL A 5 -4.51 -12.16 -4.32
CA VAL A 5 -5.32 -13.37 -4.17
C VAL A 5 -6.54 -13.03 -3.33
N ILE A 6 -7.72 -13.30 -3.87
CA ILE A 6 -8.98 -13.22 -3.16
C ILE A 6 -9.46 -14.65 -2.95
N VAL A 7 -9.77 -15.02 -1.71
CA VAL A 7 -10.35 -16.33 -1.37
C VAL A 7 -11.70 -16.10 -0.72
N MET A 8 -12.75 -16.70 -1.27
CA MET A 8 -14.12 -16.56 -0.77
C MET A 8 -14.71 -17.94 -0.51
N PRO A 9 -15.53 -18.14 0.55
CA PRO A 9 -16.28 -19.37 0.71
C PRO A 9 -17.22 -19.57 -0.48
N LYS A 10 -17.36 -20.80 -0.97
CA LYS A 10 -18.25 -21.15 -2.09
C LYS A 10 -19.69 -20.76 -1.79
N ALA A 11 -20.46 -20.40 -2.81
CA ALA A 11 -21.85 -19.96 -2.65
C ALA A 11 -22.73 -20.96 -1.89
N ALA A 12 -22.50 -22.27 -2.09
CA ALA A 12 -23.23 -23.35 -1.43
C ALA A 12 -22.79 -23.62 0.02
N VAL A 13 -21.71 -22.99 0.48
CA VAL A 13 -21.16 -23.17 1.83
C VAL A 13 -21.65 -22.05 2.74
N LEU A 14 -22.12 -22.46 3.93
CA LEU A 14 -22.51 -21.55 5.00
C LEU A 14 -21.27 -20.81 5.54
N ASP A 15 -21.40 -19.50 5.70
CA ASP A 15 -20.39 -18.62 6.29
C ASP A 15 -20.89 -18.08 7.65
N PRO A 16 -20.56 -18.75 8.77
CA PRO A 16 -20.95 -18.28 10.10
C PRO A 16 -20.36 -16.90 10.45
N GLN A 17 -19.17 -16.56 9.92
CA GLN A 17 -18.52 -15.29 10.19
C GLN A 17 -19.28 -14.14 9.48
N GLY A 18 -19.63 -14.34 8.21
CA GLY A 18 -20.47 -13.42 7.45
C GLY A 18 -21.84 -13.20 8.10
N ASN A 19 -22.47 -14.27 8.60
CA ASN A 19 -23.74 -14.15 9.33
C ASN A 19 -23.61 -13.30 10.60
N ALA A 20 -22.57 -13.52 11.40
CA ALA A 20 -22.32 -12.74 12.61
C ALA A 20 -22.14 -11.24 12.29
N VAL A 21 -21.39 -10.92 11.23
CA VAL A 21 -21.20 -9.53 10.80
C VAL A 21 -22.48 -8.91 10.25
N ARG A 22 -23.28 -9.65 9.46
CA ARG A 22 -24.60 -9.19 9.01
C ARG A 22 -25.48 -8.81 10.20
N ASP A 23 -25.53 -9.68 11.21
CA ASP A 23 -26.40 -9.45 12.37
C ASP A 23 -25.91 -8.24 13.18
N ALA A 24 -24.60 -8.07 13.34
CA ALA A 24 -24.01 -6.86 13.93
C ALA A 24 -24.37 -5.59 13.14
N MET A 25 -24.28 -5.61 11.81
CA MET A 25 -24.66 -4.46 10.96
C MET A 25 -26.14 -4.09 11.11
N ARG A 26 -27.02 -5.10 11.17
CA ARG A 26 -28.46 -4.87 11.40
C ARG A 26 -28.72 -4.24 12.77
N HIS A 27 -28.04 -4.69 13.82
CA HIS A 27 -28.13 -4.09 15.15
C HIS A 27 -27.62 -2.64 15.20
N LEU A 28 -26.65 -2.28 14.33
CA LEU A 28 -26.13 -0.92 14.19
C LEU A 28 -27.01 0.00 13.33
N GLY A 29 -28.22 -0.44 12.98
CA GLY A 29 -29.20 0.39 12.26
C GLY A 29 -29.14 0.27 10.74
N MET A 30 -28.56 -0.81 10.20
CA MET A 30 -28.58 -1.12 8.76
C MET A 30 -29.48 -2.35 8.46
N PRO A 31 -30.81 -2.28 8.68
CA PRO A 31 -31.71 -3.40 8.47
C PRO A 31 -31.75 -3.93 7.02
N GLU A 32 -31.35 -3.12 6.05
CA GLU A 32 -31.30 -3.45 4.62
C GLU A 32 -30.18 -4.42 4.23
N VAL A 33 -29.21 -4.69 5.12
CA VAL A 33 -28.12 -5.64 4.84
C VAL A 33 -28.68 -7.07 4.87
N ARG A 34 -28.81 -7.66 3.67
CA ARG A 34 -29.40 -9.00 3.49
C ARG A 34 -28.41 -10.14 3.71
N SER A 35 -27.17 -9.96 3.27
CA SER A 35 -26.13 -10.99 3.31
C SER A 35 -24.77 -10.33 3.37
N VAL A 36 -23.86 -10.94 4.13
CA VAL A 36 -22.45 -10.60 4.17
C VAL A 36 -21.67 -11.90 3.96
N ARG A 37 -20.64 -11.85 3.12
CA ARG A 37 -19.67 -12.94 2.98
C ARG A 37 -18.30 -12.42 3.36
N ILE A 38 -17.57 -13.19 4.13
CA ILE A 38 -16.22 -12.86 4.57
C ILE A 38 -15.25 -13.81 3.89
N GLY A 39 -14.17 -13.25 3.38
CA GLY A 39 -13.10 -14.00 2.75
C GLY A 39 -11.74 -13.41 3.10
N LYS A 40 -10.72 -13.87 2.39
CA LYS A 40 -9.33 -13.47 2.59
C LYS A 40 -8.88 -12.67 1.37
N TYR A 41 -8.17 -11.58 1.62
CA TYR A 41 -7.44 -10.82 0.61
C TYR A 41 -5.96 -10.85 0.95
N MET A 42 -5.12 -11.24 -0.01
CA MET A 42 -3.68 -11.35 0.17
C MET A 42 -2.96 -10.63 -0.98
N GLU A 43 -1.96 -9.82 -0.64
CA GLU A 43 -1.00 -9.29 -1.60
C GLU A 43 0.33 -10.03 -1.41
N ILE A 44 0.85 -10.57 -2.50
CA ILE A 44 2.09 -11.33 -2.53
C ILE A 44 3.07 -10.57 -3.43
N ASP A 45 4.14 -10.06 -2.83
CA ASP A 45 5.29 -9.56 -3.56
C ASP A 45 6.21 -10.74 -3.93
N VAL A 46 6.36 -10.98 -5.22
CA VAL A 46 7.14 -12.09 -5.79
C VAL A 46 8.17 -11.58 -6.78
N GLU A 47 9.38 -12.13 -6.70
CA GLU A 47 10.47 -11.88 -7.63
C GLU A 47 10.47 -12.91 -8.76
N GLY A 48 11.00 -12.52 -9.92
CA GLY A 48 11.03 -13.35 -11.12
C GLY A 48 9.84 -13.12 -12.07
N GLN A 49 10.09 -13.37 -13.35
CA GLN A 49 9.11 -13.28 -14.44
C GLN A 49 9.27 -14.48 -15.38
N ASN A 50 9.59 -15.65 -14.83
CA ASN A 50 9.65 -16.86 -15.64
C ASN A 50 8.23 -17.32 -16.00
N GLY A 51 8.10 -18.05 -17.12
CA GLY A 51 6.80 -18.54 -17.59
C GLY A 51 6.09 -19.49 -16.62
N GLU A 52 6.82 -20.06 -15.65
CA GLU A 52 6.27 -20.99 -14.66
C GLU A 52 5.68 -20.32 -13.41
N LEU A 53 5.96 -19.04 -13.16
CA LEU A 53 5.55 -18.36 -11.92
C LEU A 53 4.03 -18.42 -11.72
N GLU A 54 3.27 -18.25 -12.80
CA GLU A 54 1.81 -18.29 -12.76
C GLU A 54 1.29 -19.66 -12.34
N SER A 55 1.79 -20.73 -12.94
CA SER A 55 1.41 -22.10 -12.58
C SER A 55 1.75 -22.41 -11.12
N ARG A 56 2.89 -21.92 -10.62
CA ARG A 56 3.29 -22.07 -9.21
C ARG A 56 2.39 -21.28 -8.27
N LEU A 57 2.01 -20.05 -8.62
CA LEU A 57 1.07 -19.24 -7.83
C LEU A 57 -0.31 -19.90 -7.77
N HIS A 58 -0.81 -20.44 -8.89
CA HIS A 58 -2.06 -21.20 -8.89
C HIS A 58 -1.98 -22.45 -8.03
N ARG A 59 -0.87 -23.18 -8.09
CA ARG A 59 -0.63 -24.33 -7.22
C ARG A 59 -0.63 -23.93 -5.75
N LEU A 60 0.07 -22.85 -5.40
CA LEU A 60 0.08 -22.32 -4.03
C LEU A 60 -1.33 -21.92 -3.56
N CYS A 61 -2.12 -21.30 -4.42
CA CYS A 61 -3.51 -20.94 -4.09
C CYS A 61 -4.36 -22.17 -3.77
N ARG A 62 -4.25 -23.21 -4.60
CA ARG A 62 -5.01 -24.46 -4.43
C ARG A 62 -4.55 -25.32 -3.25
N ASP A 63 -3.24 -25.45 -3.09
CA ASP A 63 -2.65 -26.42 -2.15
C ASP A 63 -2.52 -25.84 -0.74
N LEU A 64 -2.48 -24.51 -0.60
CA LEU A 64 -2.21 -23.84 0.69
C LEU A 64 -3.16 -22.70 1.02
N LEU A 65 -3.36 -21.74 0.11
CA LEU A 65 -4.02 -20.47 0.47
C LEU A 65 -5.56 -20.58 0.55
N SER A 66 -6.12 -21.60 -0.08
CA SER A 66 -7.55 -21.89 -0.08
C SER A 66 -7.81 -23.35 0.28
N ASN A 67 -9.00 -23.63 0.82
CA ASN A 67 -9.53 -24.97 0.92
C ASN A 67 -10.41 -25.27 -0.30
N PRO A 68 -9.98 -26.09 -1.27
CA PRO A 68 -10.67 -26.28 -2.54
C PRO A 68 -12.05 -26.95 -2.41
N VAL A 69 -12.36 -27.56 -1.27
CA VAL A 69 -13.68 -28.15 -1.02
C VAL A 69 -14.71 -27.06 -0.76
N ILE A 70 -14.36 -26.05 0.04
CA ILE A 70 -15.31 -25.08 0.59
C ILE A 70 -15.05 -23.61 0.19
N GLU A 71 -13.91 -23.31 -0.40
CA GLU A 71 -13.51 -21.97 -0.84
C GLU A 71 -13.19 -21.98 -2.33
N ASP A 72 -13.46 -20.85 -2.98
CA ASP A 72 -12.97 -20.50 -4.32
C ASP A 72 -11.89 -19.42 -4.19
N TYR A 73 -10.97 -19.35 -5.15
CA TYR A 73 -9.96 -18.30 -5.19
C TYR A 73 -9.89 -17.62 -6.56
N GLU A 74 -9.50 -16.35 -6.55
CA GLU A 74 -9.19 -15.54 -7.73
C GLU A 74 -7.76 -14.99 -7.60
N LEU A 75 -6.96 -15.14 -8.66
CA LEU A 75 -5.59 -14.64 -8.74
C LEU A 75 -5.53 -13.51 -9.77
N GLN A 76 -5.21 -12.30 -9.32
CA GLN A 76 -4.97 -11.13 -10.18
C GLN A 76 -3.49 -10.75 -10.14
N ARG A 77 -2.85 -10.60 -11.31
CA ARG A 77 -1.46 -10.11 -11.40
C ARG A 77 -1.47 -8.65 -11.81
N SER A 78 -0.72 -7.81 -11.09
CA SER A 78 -0.33 -6.51 -11.66
C SER A 78 1.10 -6.65 -12.21
N GLN A 79 1.21 -6.57 -13.53
CA GLN A 79 2.51 -6.22 -14.11
C GLN A 79 2.76 -4.78 -13.71
N VAL A 80 3.75 -4.56 -12.84
CA VAL A 80 4.31 -3.23 -12.67
C VAL A 80 4.97 -2.91 -14.01
N GLY A 81 4.21 -2.27 -14.90
CA GLY A 81 4.69 -1.82 -16.20
C GLY A 81 6.00 -1.07 -16.00
N GLY A 82 7.02 -1.50 -16.72
CA GLY A 82 8.38 -0.98 -16.62
C GLY A 82 8.41 0.52 -16.91
N ARG A 83 8.20 1.34 -15.88
CA ARG A 83 8.76 2.68 -15.88
C ARG A 83 10.23 2.47 -15.58
N LYS A 84 11.04 2.37 -16.65
CA LYS A 84 12.46 2.70 -16.53
C LYS A 84 12.52 4.01 -15.72
N PRO A 85 13.33 4.12 -14.67
CA PRO A 85 13.65 5.43 -14.13
C PRO A 85 14.43 6.14 -15.24
N GLY A 86 13.70 6.78 -16.15
CA GLY A 86 14.27 7.77 -17.04
C GLY A 86 14.91 8.78 -16.11
N ALA A 87 16.24 8.88 -16.21
CA ALA A 87 17.02 9.88 -15.52
C ALA A 87 16.28 11.22 -15.66
N ARG A 88 15.61 11.66 -14.60
CA ARG A 88 15.17 13.04 -14.50
C ARG A 88 16.46 13.82 -14.34
N SER A 89 17.00 14.27 -15.47
CA SER A 89 17.93 15.38 -15.51
C SER A 89 17.21 16.53 -14.83
N TRP A 90 17.51 16.71 -13.54
CA TRP A 90 17.23 17.96 -12.87
C TRP A 90 18.09 19.02 -13.58
N LYS A 91 17.50 19.71 -14.57
CA LYS A 91 18.00 21.02 -14.93
C LYS A 91 17.66 21.90 -13.74
N THR A 92 18.68 22.26 -12.96
CA THR A 92 18.57 23.28 -11.93
C THR A 92 17.97 24.54 -12.56
N PRO A 93 16.91 25.13 -11.98
CA PRO A 93 16.52 26.47 -12.33
C PRO A 93 17.73 27.38 -12.08
N ASN A 94 18.13 28.15 -13.09
CA ASN A 94 19.16 29.18 -12.97
C ASN A 94 18.64 30.26 -12.00
N VAL A 95 18.89 30.09 -10.71
CA VAL A 95 18.64 31.13 -9.71
C VAL A 95 19.88 32.02 -9.69
N GLN A 96 19.81 33.15 -10.39
CA GLN A 96 20.80 34.21 -10.20
C GLN A 96 20.68 34.73 -8.77
N PRO A 97 21.77 34.76 -7.98
CA PRO A 97 21.73 35.31 -6.65
C PRO A 97 21.42 36.82 -6.73
N PRO A 98 20.53 37.35 -5.88
CA PRO A 98 20.32 38.79 -5.81
C PRO A 98 21.62 39.45 -5.33
N THR A 99 22.12 40.41 -6.11
CA THR A 99 23.26 41.24 -5.75
C THR A 99 22.89 42.09 -4.52
N ALA A 100 23.34 41.66 -3.34
CA ALA A 100 23.17 42.40 -2.11
C ALA A 100 24.07 43.64 -2.13
N ASN A 101 23.47 44.80 -2.38
CA ASN A 101 24.10 46.11 -2.24
C ASN A 101 24.13 46.46 -0.74
N VAL A 102 25.22 46.12 -0.04
CA VAL A 102 25.39 46.43 1.39
C VAL A 102 26.09 47.78 1.52
N GLN A 103 25.28 48.84 1.65
CA GLN A 103 25.75 50.14 2.10
C GLN A 103 26.05 50.11 3.61
N SER A 104 27.30 50.43 3.92
CA SER A 104 27.85 50.64 5.26
C SER A 104 26.97 51.59 6.10
N ARG A 105 26.55 51.14 7.29
CA ARG A 105 26.24 52.03 8.42
C ARG A 105 26.85 51.47 9.71
N LYS A 106 27.89 52.17 10.19
CA LYS A 106 28.58 51.97 11.47
C LYS A 106 27.65 52.35 12.63
N GLY A 107 27.60 51.53 13.69
CA GLY A 107 26.89 51.86 14.94
C GLY A 107 27.31 50.97 16.11
N LYS A 108 27.93 51.57 17.12
CA LYS A 108 28.64 50.97 18.27
C LYS A 108 27.70 50.39 19.33
N THR A 109 28.02 49.22 19.92
CA THR A 109 27.64 48.94 21.32
C THR A 109 28.60 47.98 22.06
N LYS A 110 28.97 48.41 23.27
CA LYS A 110 29.96 47.85 24.22
C LYS A 110 29.62 46.44 24.72
N ARG A 111 30.61 45.54 24.75
CA ARG A 111 30.61 44.28 25.55
C ARG A 111 31.28 44.52 26.90
N LYS A 112 30.55 44.33 28.00
CA LYS A 112 31.10 44.15 29.36
C LYS A 112 31.36 42.65 29.57
N ARG A 113 32.62 42.28 29.81
CA ARG A 113 33.04 40.96 30.33
C ARG A 113 32.63 40.87 31.80
N LYS A 114 32.10 39.72 32.24
CA LYS A 114 32.09 39.36 33.66
C LYS A 114 32.68 37.96 33.82
N SER A 115 33.63 37.90 34.75
CA SER A 115 34.56 36.82 35.09
C SER A 115 33.86 35.55 35.55
N LEU A 116 34.43 34.40 35.17
CA LEU A 116 34.27 33.14 35.89
C LEU A 116 34.94 33.22 37.27
N ARG A 117 34.31 32.58 38.25
CA ARG A 117 34.90 31.87 39.38
C ARG A 117 34.02 30.65 39.64
#